data_AF-A0A962VVH6-F1
#
_entry.id   AF-A0A962VVH6-F1
#
_cell.length_a   1.000
_cell.length_b   1.000
_cell.length_c   1.000
_cell.angle_alpha   90.00
_cell.angle_beta   90.00
_cell.angle_gamma   90.00
#
_symmetry.space_group_name_H-M   'P 1'
#
loop_
_entity.id
_entity.type
_entity.pdbx_description
1 polymer ?
#
loop_
_entity_poly.entity_id
_entity_poly.type
_entity_poly.pdbx_seq_one_letter_code
_entity_poly.pdbx_strand_id
1 'polypeptide(L)'
;MNIPQNSLVLYKNGPARVAELGDKLDIELEDGRSLRVRPKDVLLLHPGPVRSLSQLAMPAGEVEAACELLDGGQTTLPELAELIYGAYTPASAWSVWRLVDEG
;
A
#
# COMPACT_ATOMS: atom_id res chain seq x y z
N MET A 1 12.19 8.37 8.35
CA MET A 1 11.27 8.17 7.21
C MET A 1 10.23 9.27 7.25
N ASN A 2 10.07 10.04 6.18
CA ASN A 2 9.07 11.12 6.11
C ASN A 2 7.80 10.55 5.49
N ILE A 3 6.70 10.50 6.26
CA ILE A 3 5.41 9.98 5.80
C ILE A 3 4.56 11.19 5.38
N PRO A 4 4.19 11.33 4.09
CA PRO A 4 3.37 12.45 3.65
C PRO A 4 1.90 12.27 4.04
N GLN A 5 1.16 13.38 4.11
CA GLN A 5 -0.29 13.33 4.29
C GLN A 5 -0.95 12.64 3.09
N ASN A 6 -2.05 11.93 3.34
CA ASN A 6 -2.75 11.08 2.37
C ASN A 6 -1.90 9.92 1.83
N SER A 7 -0.82 9.53 2.48
CA SER A 7 -0.11 8.29 2.14
C SER A 7 -0.92 7.05 2.48
N LEU A 8 -0.68 5.97 1.74
CA LEU A 8 -1.12 4.62 2.11
C LEU A 8 -0.06 4.00 3.04
N VAL A 9 -0.48 3.59 4.22
CA VAL A 9 0.36 2.90 5.20
C VAL A 9 -0.29 1.59 5.61
N LEU A 10 0.52 0.67 6.13
CA LEU A 10 0.06 -0.55 6.78
C LEU A 10 0.03 -0.34 8.28
N TYR A 11 -1.09 -0.72 8.89
CA TYR A 11 -1.24 -0.80 10.34
C TYR A 11 -1.83 -2.17 10.69
N LYS A 12 -1.05 -3.00 11.39
CA LYS A 12 -1.42 -4.39 11.73
C LYS A 12 -1.89 -5.19 10.50
N ASN A 13 -1.12 -5.14 9.41
CA ASN A 13 -1.38 -5.77 8.11
C ASN A 13 -2.62 -5.24 7.35
N GLY A 14 -3.39 -4.33 7.92
CA GLY A 14 -4.51 -3.66 7.24
C GLY A 14 -4.09 -2.35 6.57
N PRO A 15 -4.81 -1.92 5.51
CA PRO A 15 -4.54 -0.65 4.86
C PRO A 15 -5.07 0.50 5.72
N ALA A 16 -4.31 1.59 5.77
CA ALA A 16 -4.71 2.82 6.43
C ALA A 16 -4.24 4.04 5.63
N ARG A 17 -5.01 5.12 5.69
CA ARG A 17 -4.65 6.42 5.12
C ARG A 17 -4.15 7.35 6.22
N VAL A 18 -3.06 8.07 5.98
CA VAL A 18 -2.64 9.15 6.88
C VAL A 18 -3.51 10.39 6.65
N ALA A 19 -4.39 10.70 7.60
CA ALA A 19 -5.29 11.84 7.52
C ALA A 19 -4.60 13.14 7.95
N GLU A 20 -3.79 13.10 9.00
CA GLU A 20 -3.11 14.28 9.55
C GLU A 20 -1.70 13.94 10.07
N LEU A 21 -0.81 14.94 10.02
CA LEU A 21 0.58 14.84 10.46
C LEU A 21 0.79 15.58 11.79
N GLY A 22 1.61 15.01 12.66
CA GLY A 22 2.04 15.61 13.93
C GLY A 22 3.05 14.71 14.64
N ASP A 23 3.23 14.90 15.96
CA ASP A 23 4.10 14.02 16.79
C ASP A 23 3.68 12.53 16.71
N LYS A 24 2.38 12.32 16.50
CA LYS A 24 1.75 11.05 16.15
C LYS A 24 0.94 11.28 14.87
N LEU A 25 0.79 10.24 14.07
CA LEU A 25 -0.03 10.24 12.87
C LEU A 25 -1.46 9.94 13.24
N ASP A 26 -2.40 10.71 12.68
CA ASP A 26 -3.80 10.32 12.67
C ASP A 26 -4.06 9.53 11.38
N ILE A 27 -4.46 8.27 11.53
CA ILE A 27 -4.73 7.36 10.44
C ILE A 27 -6.21 6.99 10.39
N GLU A 28 -6.74 6.87 9.18
CA GLU A 28 -8.08 6.35 8.91
C GLU A 28 -7.97 4.91 8.41
N LEU A 29 -8.72 4.01 9.03
CA LEU A 29 -8.81 2.60 8.67
C LEU A 29 -9.92 2.35 7.65
N GLU A 30 -9.92 1.19 7.01
CA GLU A 30 -10.92 0.79 6.01
C GLU A 30 -12.35 0.77 6.57
N ASP A 31 -12.52 0.47 7.87
CA ASP A 31 -13.80 0.49 8.56
C ASP A 31 -14.28 1.91 8.97
N GLY A 32 -13.55 2.95 8.56
CA GLY A 32 -13.85 4.35 8.83
C GLY A 32 -13.41 4.83 10.22
N ARG A 33 -12.85 3.96 11.08
CA ARG A 33 -12.31 4.40 12.37
C ARG A 33 -11.04 5.20 12.17
N SER A 34 -10.84 6.19 13.04
CA SER A 34 -9.59 6.93 13.13
C SER A 34 -8.78 6.51 14.36
N LEU A 35 -7.47 6.36 14.21
CA LEU A 35 -6.53 6.03 15.28
C LEU A 35 -5.33 6.97 15.27
N ARG A 36 -4.79 7.23 16.45
CA ARG A 36 -3.57 8.03 16.61
C ARG A 36 -2.38 7.13 16.99
N VAL A 37 -1.42 6.99 16.07
CA VAL A 37 -0.32 6.03 16.16
C VAL A 37 1.04 6.70 16.03
N ARG A 38 2.12 6.08 16.53
CA ARG A 38 3.46 6.63 16.30
C ARG A 38 3.90 6.30 14.87
N PRO A 39 4.75 7.13 14.23
CA PRO A 39 5.26 6.82 12.88
C PRO A 39 5.95 5.45 12.75
N LYS A 40 6.54 4.93 13.84
CA LYS A 40 7.17 3.60 13.87
C LYS A 40 6.20 2.43 13.94
N ASP A 41 4.93 2.70 14.27
CA ASP A 41 3.89 1.68 14.42
C ASP A 41 3.18 1.40 13.08
N VAL A 42 3.60 2.09 12.00
CA VAL A 42 3.07 1.93 10.64
C VAL A 42 4.21 1.73 9.65
N LEU A 43 3.91 1.07 8.54
CA LEU A 43 4.84 0.94 7.41
C LEU A 43 4.30 1.72 6.20
N LEU A 44 5.13 2.56 5.58
CA LEU A 44 4.73 3.28 4.37
C LEU A 44 4.63 2.31 3.18
N LEU A 45 3.43 2.15 2.63
CA LEU A 45 3.20 1.27 1.48
C LEU A 45 3.15 2.03 0.15
N HIS A 46 2.64 3.26 0.15
CA HIS A 46 2.68 4.17 -1.01
C HIS A 46 2.64 5.63 -0.54
N PRO A 47 3.39 6.56 -1.14
CA PRO A 47 3.38 7.98 -0.75
C PRO A 47 2.07 8.74 -1.04
N GLY A 48 1.02 8.04 -1.49
CA GLY A 48 -0.27 8.64 -1.87
C GLY A 48 -0.27 9.41 -3.20
N PRO A 49 -1.27 10.30 -3.42
CA PRO A 49 -2.37 10.59 -2.51
C PRO A 49 -3.48 9.53 -2.55
N VAL A 50 -3.92 9.08 -1.38
CA VAL A 50 -5.12 8.25 -1.18
C VAL A 50 -6.27 9.17 -0.81
N ARG A 51 -7.31 9.24 -1.66
CA ARG A 51 -8.52 10.01 -1.36
C ARG A 51 -9.49 9.26 -0.47
N SER A 52 -9.61 7.95 -0.68
CA SER A 52 -10.42 7.04 0.12
C SER A 52 -9.89 5.62 -0.02
N LEU A 53 -9.88 4.85 1.06
CA LEU A 53 -9.49 3.44 1.02
C LEU A 53 -10.47 2.58 0.21
N SER A 54 -11.74 3.00 0.11
CA SER A 54 -12.73 2.34 -0.74
C SER A 54 -12.41 2.38 -2.24
N GLN A 55 -11.45 3.23 -2.66
CA GLN A 55 -10.99 3.33 -4.05
C GLN A 55 -9.81 2.40 -4.36
N LEU A 56 -9.30 1.64 -3.39
CA LEU A 56 -8.24 0.64 -3.59
C LEU A 56 -8.79 -0.63 -4.28
N ALA A 57 -9.50 -0.45 -5.39
CA ALA A 57 -9.99 -1.55 -6.20
C ALA A 57 -8.81 -2.34 -6.76
N MET A 58 -8.97 -3.66 -6.83
CA MET A 58 -7.98 -4.53 -7.46
C MET A 58 -7.90 -4.19 -8.96
N PRO A 59 -6.77 -3.67 -9.46
CA PRO A 59 -6.63 -3.42 -10.88
C PRO A 59 -6.60 -4.75 -11.64
N ALA A 60 -7.01 -4.74 -12.91
CA ALA A 60 -6.69 -5.84 -13.79
C ALA A 60 -5.17 -5.87 -14.01
N GLY A 61 -4.56 -7.03 -13.87
CA GLY A 61 -3.12 -7.21 -14.03
C GLY A 61 -2.76 -8.66 -14.33
N GLU A 62 -1.53 -8.87 -14.76
CA GLU A 62 -1.03 -10.16 -15.26
C GLU A 62 -0.04 -10.77 -14.25
N VAL A 63 -0.58 -11.33 -13.15
CA VAL A 63 0.25 -11.86 -12.05
C VAL A 63 1.12 -13.02 -12.52
N GLU A 64 0.55 -13.94 -13.30
CA GLU A 64 1.25 -15.11 -13.82
C GLU A 64 2.39 -14.71 -14.76
N ALA A 65 2.14 -13.79 -15.70
CA ALA A 65 3.16 -13.29 -16.61
C ALA A 65 4.29 -12.56 -15.86
N ALA A 66 3.95 -11.75 -14.85
CA ALA A 66 4.94 -11.10 -13.99
C ALA A 66 5.81 -12.11 -13.24
N CYS A 67 5.23 -13.18 -12.70
CA CYS A 67 5.97 -14.26 -12.02
C CYS A 67 6.90 -15.01 -12.99
N GLU A 68 6.43 -15.32 -14.21
CA GLU A 68 7.28 -15.94 -15.25
C GLU A 68 8.45 -15.04 -15.63
N LEU A 69 8.23 -13.73 -15.76
CA LEU A 69 9.28 -12.75 -16.06
C LEU A 69 10.33 -12.63 -14.95
N LEU A 70 9.93 -12.79 -13.69
CA LEU A 70 10.86 -12.76 -12.56
C LEU A 70 11.72 -14.02 -12.47
N ASP A 71 11.26 -15.15 -13.02
CA ASP A 71 11.98 -16.44 -13.05
C ASP A 71 12.55 -16.83 -11.67
N GLY A 72 11.75 -16.65 -10.61
CA GLY A 72 12.17 -16.90 -9.22
C GLY A 72 13.14 -15.88 -8.61
N GLY A 73 13.41 -14.78 -9.32
CA GLY A 73 14.22 -13.66 -8.86
C GLY A 73 13.57 -12.83 -7.74
N GLN A 74 14.37 -11.96 -7.13
CA GLN A 74 13.91 -11.00 -6.15
C GLN A 74 13.53 -9.68 -6.83
N THR A 75 12.49 -9.02 -6.35
CA THR A 75 12.06 -7.69 -6.78
C THR A 75 11.55 -6.90 -5.58
N THR A 76 11.28 -5.62 -5.80
CA THR A 76 10.66 -4.75 -4.80
C THR A 76 9.15 -4.63 -5.03
N LEU A 77 8.41 -4.23 -4.00
CA LEU A 77 6.95 -4.03 -4.12
C LEU A 77 6.57 -3.00 -5.22
N PRO A 78 7.26 -1.85 -5.37
CA PRO A 78 6.97 -0.93 -6.47
C PRO A 78 7.23 -1.53 -7.85
N GLU A 79 8.35 -2.21 -8.04
CA GLU A 79 8.69 -2.87 -9.31
C GLU A 79 7.68 -3.97 -9.66
N LEU A 80 7.28 -4.78 -8.68
CA LEU A 80 6.26 -5.81 -8.87
C LEU A 80 4.89 -5.21 -9.22
N ALA A 81 4.54 -4.07 -8.64
CA ALA A 81 3.31 -3.36 -8.98
C ALA A 81 3.34 -2.82 -10.42
N GLU A 82 4.47 -2.27 -10.85
CA GLU A 82 4.67 -1.86 -12.24
C GLU A 82 4.65 -3.06 -13.20
N LEU A 83 5.23 -4.19 -12.81
CA LEU A 83 5.27 -5.39 -13.63
C LEU A 83 3.87 -6.01 -13.83
N ILE A 84 3.08 -6.12 -12.77
CA ILE A 84 1.74 -6.74 -12.82
C ILE A 84 0.70 -5.79 -13.42
N TYR A 85 0.73 -4.51 -13.02
CA TYR A 85 -0.36 -3.56 -13.26
C TYR A 85 0.03 -2.38 -14.15
N GLY A 86 1.28 -2.31 -14.60
CA GLY A 86 1.80 -1.23 -15.47
C GLY A 86 2.08 0.09 -14.75
N ALA A 87 1.75 0.23 -13.47
CA ALA A 87 2.02 1.44 -12.70
C ALA A 87 2.03 1.17 -11.18
N TYR A 88 2.93 1.84 -10.47
CA TYR A 88 2.90 1.92 -9.00
C TYR A 88 1.97 3.04 -8.55
N THR A 89 0.77 2.64 -8.13
CA THR A 89 -0.31 3.49 -7.61
C THR A 89 -0.72 2.97 -6.23
N PRO A 90 -1.50 3.71 -5.42
CA PRO A 90 -1.96 3.17 -4.15
C PRO A 90 -2.74 1.85 -4.28
N ALA A 91 -3.55 1.70 -5.34
CA ALA A 91 -4.35 0.50 -5.58
C ALA A 91 -3.49 -0.70 -5.98
N SER A 92 -2.51 -0.51 -6.87
CA SER A 92 -1.58 -1.59 -7.24
C SER A 92 -0.63 -1.94 -6.10
N ALA A 93 -0.14 -0.96 -5.32
CA ALA A 93 0.67 -1.21 -4.13
C ALA A 93 -0.07 -2.09 -3.09
N TRP A 94 -1.34 -1.77 -2.82
CA TRP A 94 -2.18 -2.59 -1.94
C TRP A 94 -2.43 -3.99 -2.50
N SER A 95 -2.66 -4.10 -3.82
CA SER A 95 -2.92 -5.38 -4.46
C SER A 95 -1.69 -6.29 -4.41
N VAL A 96 -0.49 -5.76 -4.69
CA VAL A 96 0.76 -6.51 -4.52
C VAL A 96 0.99 -6.93 -3.06
N TRP A 97 0.76 -6.04 -2.10
CA TRP A 97 0.90 -6.39 -0.69
C TRP A 97 0.03 -7.59 -0.31
N ARG A 98 -1.25 -7.60 -0.76
CA ARG A 98 -2.15 -8.74 -0.51
C ARG A 98 -1.66 -10.03 -1.13
N LEU A 99 -1.14 -10.00 -2.36
CA LEU A 99 -0.56 -11.18 -3.00
C LEU A 99 0.61 -11.76 -2.21
N VAL A 100 1.44 -10.90 -1.61
CA VAL A 100 2.61 -11.31 -0.82
C VAL A 100 2.24 -11.74 0.61
N ASP A 101 1.22 -11.13 1.23
CA ASP A 101 0.75 -11.51 2.57
C ASP A 101 -0.06 -12.82 2.56
N GLU A 102 -0.72 -13.14 1.44
CA GLU A 102 -1.47 -14.40 1.24
C GLU A 102 -0.61 -15.60 0.82
N GLY A 103 0.63 -15.36 0.35
CA GLY A 103 1.57 -16.39 -0.16
C GLY A 103 2.62 -16.83 0.84
#